data_AF-A0A496C989-F1
#
_entry.id   AF-A0A496C989-F1
#
_cell.length_a   1.000
_cell.length_b   1.000
_cell.length_c   1.000
_cell.angle_alpha   90.00
_cell.angle_beta   90.00
_cell.angle_gamma   90.00
#
_symmetry.space_group_name_H-M   'P 1'
#
loop_
_entity.id
_entity.type
_entity.pdbx_description
1 polymer ?
#
loop_
_entity_poly.entity_id
_entity_poly.type
_entity_poly.pdbx_seq_one_letter_code
_entity_poly.pdbx_strand_id
1 'polypeptide(L)'
;MEQKTVKRRFWNEDLGWYEEREVATGKYKFTEEGKVAVVSEYVLGGRPAQEIVEKYHLSSRQVLFSWMDKYVNEREIVSLPENEGDMAKKTSEERMQELEAENKRLRKALELEKLRSEAYSTMIDLAEKPSTSRCEKKTGTKQ
;
A
#
# COMPACT_ATOMS: atom_id res chain seq x y z
N MET A 1 -6.04 10.21 15.05
CA MET A 1 -5.46 11.52 15.44
C MET A 1 -5.79 11.76 16.89
N GLU A 2 -4.82 12.03 17.74
CA GLU A 2 -5.06 12.32 19.17
C GLU A 2 -4.67 13.77 19.47
N GLN A 3 -5.57 14.55 20.08
CA GLN A 3 -5.22 15.88 20.59
C GLN A 3 -4.39 15.73 21.86
N LYS A 4 -3.23 16.39 21.92
CA LYS A 4 -2.47 16.51 23.16
C LYS A 4 -3.16 17.53 24.07
N THR A 5 -3.51 17.11 25.28
CA THR A 5 -3.88 18.01 26.37
C THR A 5 -2.67 18.26 27.25
N VAL A 6 -2.56 19.48 27.79
CA VAL A 6 -1.56 19.85 28.80
C VAL A 6 -2.32 20.43 29.99
N LYS A 7 -1.93 20.01 31.20
CA LYS A 7 -2.44 20.58 32.43
C LYS A 7 -1.85 21.98 32.62
N ARG A 8 -2.70 22.98 32.70
CA ARG A 8 -2.31 24.38 32.91
C ARG A 8 -3.05 24.93 34.11
N ARG A 9 -2.33 25.66 34.96
CA ARG A 9 -2.88 26.31 36.15
C ARG A 9 -3.49 27.66 35.75
N PHE A 10 -4.76 27.84 36.07
CA PHE A 10 -5.50 29.07 35.89
C PHE A 10 -5.82 29.65 37.26
N TRP A 11 -5.52 30.93 37.45
CA TRP A 11 -5.97 31.63 38.64
C TRP A 11 -7.49 31.79 38.59
N ASN A 12 -8.20 31.25 39.59
CA ASN A 12 -9.64 31.41 39.71
C ASN A 12 -9.91 32.54 40.72
N GLU A 13 -10.42 33.67 40.23
CA GLU A 13 -10.68 34.87 41.04
C GLU A 13 -11.80 34.66 42.08
N ASP A 14 -12.78 33.80 41.79
CA ASP A 14 -13.91 33.53 42.70
C ASP A 14 -13.51 32.64 43.88
N LEU A 15 -12.53 31.76 43.67
CA LEU A 15 -12.09 30.80 44.68
C LEU A 15 -10.74 31.15 45.34
N GLY A 16 -9.97 32.08 44.76
CA GLY A 16 -8.69 32.55 45.32
C GLY A 16 -7.54 31.53 45.26
N TRP A 17 -7.64 30.52 44.39
CA TRP A 17 -6.61 29.51 44.18
C TRP A 17 -6.44 29.17 42.69
N TYR A 18 -5.36 28.45 42.37
CA TYR A 18 -5.06 28.01 41.02
C TYR A 18 -5.78 26.70 40.67
N GLU A 19 -6.79 26.74 39.83
CA GLU A 19 -7.43 25.56 39.25
C GLU A 19 -6.54 24.95 38.16
N GLU A 20 -6.30 23.64 38.22
CA GLU A 20 -5.60 22.92 37.15
C GLU A 20 -6.62 22.42 36.14
N ARG A 21 -6.59 22.99 34.93
CA ARG A 21 -7.47 22.58 33.82
C ARG A 21 -6.64 21.94 32.72
N GLU A 22 -7.16 20.84 32.17
CA GLU A 22 -6.62 20.27 30.94
C GLU A 22 -7.02 21.15 29.76
N VAL A 23 -6.02 21.76 29.12
CA VAL A 23 -6.21 22.59 27.93
C VAL A 23 -5.69 21.82 26.73
N ALA A 24 -6.49 21.74 25.68
CA ALA A 24 -6.03 21.23 24.40
C ALA A 24 -4.88 22.11 23.91
N THR A 25 -3.71 21.52 23.68
CA THR A 25 -2.48 22.25 23.28
C THR A 25 -2.53 22.66 21.80
N GLY A 26 -3.59 22.29 21.07
CA GLY A 26 -3.67 22.45 19.61
C GLY A 26 -2.67 21.57 18.84
N LYS A 27 -1.96 20.67 19.54
CA LYS A 27 -1.00 19.74 18.94
C LYS A 27 -1.67 18.38 18.75
N TYR A 28 -1.83 17.97 17.51
CA TYR A 28 -2.37 16.65 17.16
C TYR A 28 -1.21 15.67 16.94
N LYS A 29 -1.34 14.45 17.49
CA LYS A 29 -0.51 13.32 17.08
C LYS A 29 -1.10 12.73 15.79
N PHE A 30 -0.31 12.78 14.73
CA PHE A 30 -0.57 12.07 13.49
C PHE A 30 0.28 10.80 13.46
N THR A 31 -0.37 9.66 13.20
CA THR A 31 0.34 8.43 12.84
C THR A 31 0.85 8.55 11.41
N GLU A 32 1.81 7.71 11.01
CA GLU A 32 2.39 7.77 9.66
C GLU A 32 1.30 7.55 8.58
N GLU A 33 0.35 6.65 8.82
CA GLU A 33 -0.77 6.38 7.92
C GLU A 33 -1.67 7.62 7.77
N GLY A 34 -1.91 8.34 8.87
CA GLY A 34 -2.67 9.58 8.87
C GLY A 34 -1.96 10.69 8.08
N LYS A 35 -0.62 10.78 8.17
CA LYS A 35 0.16 11.75 7.39
C LYS A 35 0.10 11.44 5.90
N VAL A 36 0.26 10.16 5.52
CA VAL A 36 0.18 9.70 4.12
C VAL A 36 -1.20 9.98 3.54
N ALA A 37 -2.28 9.73 4.29
CA ALA A 37 -3.64 10.03 3.85
C ALA A 37 -3.85 11.52 3.57
N VAL A 38 -3.36 12.40 4.46
CA VAL A 38 -3.45 13.86 4.29
C VAL A 38 -2.65 14.34 3.07
N VAL A 39 -1.43 13.83 2.88
CA VAL A 39 -0.60 14.18 1.71
C VAL A 39 -1.23 13.68 0.42
N SER A 40 -1.75 12.46 0.41
CA SER A 40 -2.46 11.88 -0.74
C SER A 40 -3.68 12.72 -1.12
N GLU A 41 -4.49 13.14 -0.15
CA GLU A 41 -5.63 14.01 -0.40
C GLU A 41 -5.21 15.36 -0.99
N TYR A 42 -4.12 15.96 -0.50
CA TYR A 42 -3.62 17.22 -1.07
C TYR A 42 -3.12 17.06 -2.51
N VAL A 43 -2.35 16.01 -2.79
CA VAL A 43 -1.78 15.74 -4.12
C VAL A 43 -2.87 15.41 -5.15
N LEU A 44 -3.86 14.60 -4.75
CA LEU A 44 -4.98 14.21 -5.62
C LEU A 44 -6.06 15.30 -5.72
N GLY A 45 -6.24 16.06 -4.64
CA GLY A 45 -7.37 16.98 -4.48
C GLY A 45 -7.16 18.35 -5.13
N GLY A 46 -5.93 18.74 -5.49
CA GLY A 46 -5.64 20.02 -6.14
C GLY A 46 -6.11 21.26 -5.36
N ARG A 47 -6.43 21.10 -4.06
CA ARG A 47 -6.96 22.16 -3.19
C ARG A 47 -5.81 23.00 -2.62
N PRO A 48 -6.06 24.27 -2.29
CA PRO A 48 -5.05 25.09 -1.65
C PRO A 48 -4.64 24.50 -0.29
N ALA A 49 -3.35 24.57 0.02
CA ALA A 49 -2.78 23.98 1.25
C ALA A 49 -3.45 24.52 2.51
N GLN A 50 -4.01 25.73 2.46
CA GLN A 50 -4.76 26.34 3.56
C GLN A 50 -5.97 25.51 3.97
N GLU A 51 -6.76 25.02 3.01
CA GLU A 51 -7.97 24.24 3.29
C GLU A 51 -7.63 22.91 3.96
N ILE A 52 -6.54 22.25 3.52
CA ILE A 52 -6.07 21.00 4.13
C ILE A 52 -5.53 21.25 5.54
N VAL A 53 -4.80 22.34 5.73
CA VAL A 53 -4.28 22.74 7.06
C VAL A 53 -5.43 23.01 8.04
N GLU A 54 -6.48 23.68 7.61
CA GLU A 54 -7.66 23.95 8.42
C GLU A 54 -8.46 22.68 8.70
N LYS A 55 -8.72 21.87 7.68
CA LYS A 55 -9.47 20.61 7.78
C LYS A 55 -8.83 19.61 8.74
N TYR A 56 -7.50 19.50 8.69
CA TYR A 56 -6.75 18.55 9.52
C TYR A 56 -6.13 19.20 10.76
N HIS A 57 -6.39 20.49 11.02
CA HIS A 57 -5.77 21.24 12.11
C HIS A 57 -4.24 21.11 12.16
N LEU A 58 -3.60 21.15 10.98
CA LEU A 58 -2.15 21.15 10.89
C LEU A 58 -1.59 22.44 11.49
N SER A 59 -0.40 22.36 12.08
CA SER A 59 0.19 23.54 12.72
C SER A 59 0.61 24.62 11.72
N SER A 60 0.92 24.26 10.47
CA SER A 60 1.33 25.19 9.41
C SER A 60 1.30 24.49 8.05
N ARG A 61 1.19 25.26 6.96
CA ARG A 61 1.42 24.78 5.58
C ARG A 61 2.80 24.15 5.43
N GLN A 62 3.80 24.62 6.17
CA GLN A 62 5.15 24.05 6.15
C GLN A 62 5.19 22.60 6.63
N VAL A 63 4.30 22.21 7.56
CA VAL A 63 4.21 20.81 8.02
C VAL A 63 3.70 19.92 6.90
N LEU A 64 2.70 20.38 6.15
CA LEU A 64 2.19 19.68 4.98
C LEU A 64 3.28 19.52 3.91
N PHE A 65 4.03 20.58 3.61
CA PHE A 65 5.13 20.52 2.65
C PHE A 65 6.27 19.62 3.11
N SER A 66 6.60 19.61 4.40
CA SER A 66 7.61 18.68 4.95
C SER A 66 7.15 17.22 4.83
N TRP A 67 5.87 16.92 5.06
CA TRP A 67 5.34 15.58 4.83
C TRP A 67 5.32 15.22 3.34
N MET A 68 4.98 16.17 2.48
CA MET A 68 5.05 15.97 1.04
C MET A 68 6.47 15.68 0.58
N ASP A 69 7.45 16.43 1.04
CA ASP A 69 8.86 16.17 0.75
C ASP A 69 9.26 14.76 1.21
N LYS A 70 8.85 14.36 2.42
CA LYS A 70 9.10 13.02 2.95
C LYS A 70 8.45 11.87 2.15
N TYR A 71 7.18 11.99 1.78
CA TYR A 71 6.40 10.88 1.20
C TYR A 71 6.27 10.93 -0.32
N VAL A 72 6.49 12.09 -0.95
CA VAL A 72 6.40 12.29 -2.40
C VAL A 72 7.78 12.39 -3.03
N ASN A 73 8.75 13.03 -2.36
CA ASN A 73 10.13 12.94 -2.83
C ASN A 73 10.71 11.62 -2.36
N GLU A 74 10.80 10.70 -3.32
CA GLU A 74 11.32 9.34 -3.27
C GLU A 74 12.67 9.15 -2.53
N ARG A 75 13.36 10.24 -2.19
CA ARG A 75 14.68 10.25 -1.54
C ARG A 75 14.68 9.59 -0.16
N GLU A 76 13.61 9.69 0.62
CA GLU A 76 13.51 9.01 1.94
C GLU A 76 12.86 7.61 1.88
N ILE A 77 12.11 7.31 0.81
CA ILE A 77 11.58 5.93 0.60
C ILE A 77 12.71 5.01 0.12
N VAL A 78 13.71 5.57 -0.57
CA VAL A 78 14.92 4.86 -1.03
C VAL A 78 16.06 4.91 0.00
N SER A 79 15.92 5.63 1.12
CA SER A 79 16.80 5.40 2.28
C SER A 79 16.38 4.09 2.94
N LEU A 80 16.97 3.01 2.43
CA LEU A 80 16.96 1.68 3.03
C LEU A 80 17.27 1.81 4.52
N PRO A 81 16.59 1.05 5.40
CA PRO A 81 16.93 1.04 6.81
C PRO A 81 18.41 0.71 6.95
N GLU A 82 19.09 1.48 7.79
CA GLU A 82 20.50 1.40 8.19
C GLU A 82 20.77 0.08 8.94
N ASN A 83 20.49 -1.05 8.29
CA ASN A 83 20.84 -2.39 8.75
C ASN A 83 22.12 -2.79 7.99
N GLU A 84 23.17 -1.99 8.21
CA GLU A 84 24.48 -2.12 7.58
C GLU A 84 25.25 -3.38 8.02
N GLY A 85 24.70 -4.16 8.96
CA GLY A 85 25.39 -5.28 9.60
C GLY A 85 25.51 -6.56 8.79
N ASP A 86 24.68 -6.79 7.77
CA ASP A 86 24.62 -8.09 7.08
C ASP A 86 24.71 -8.02 5.54
N MET A 87 24.67 -6.82 4.96
CA MET A 87 24.76 -6.60 3.51
C MET A 87 26.19 -6.39 3.00
N ALA A 88 27.17 -6.21 3.89
CA ALA A 88 28.57 -5.92 3.51
C ALA A 88 29.35 -7.13 2.95
N LYS A 89 28.75 -8.32 2.86
CA LYS A 89 29.42 -9.54 2.37
C LYS A 89 29.14 -9.89 0.91
N LYS A 90 28.11 -9.33 0.28
CA LYS A 90 27.75 -9.65 -1.10
C LYS A 90 27.99 -8.43 -1.97
N THR A 91 28.85 -8.58 -2.97
CA THR A 91 29.14 -7.48 -3.90
C THR A 91 27.87 -7.09 -4.65
N SER A 92 27.74 -5.81 -5.00
CA SER A 92 26.57 -5.30 -5.75
C SER A 92 26.27 -6.12 -7.02
N GLU A 93 27.31 -6.68 -7.63
CA GLU A 93 27.23 -7.50 -8.84
C GLU A 93 26.65 -8.89 -8.56
N GLU A 94 27.04 -9.57 -7.48
CA GLU A 94 26.48 -10.87 -7.10
C GLU A 94 25.00 -10.79 -6.76
N ARG A 95 24.57 -9.67 -6.17
CA ARG A 95 23.15 -9.40 -5.92
C ARG A 95 22.39 -9.21 -7.24
N MET A 96 22.98 -8.46 -8.17
CA MET A 96 22.39 -8.24 -9.49
C MET A 96 22.21 -9.57 -10.24
N GLN A 97 23.23 -10.43 -10.21
CA GLN A 97 23.18 -11.75 -10.85
C GLN A 97 22.12 -12.66 -10.22
N GLU A 98 21.98 -12.65 -8.89
CA GLU A 98 20.93 -13.43 -8.21
C GLU A 98 19.53 -12.95 -8.59
N LEU A 99 19.31 -11.63 -8.59
CA LEU A 99 18.03 -11.05 -9.04
C LEU A 99 17.73 -11.38 -10.50
N GLU A 100 18.73 -11.37 -11.38
CA GLU A 100 18.58 -11.75 -12.78
C GLU A 100 18.26 -13.24 -12.93
N ALA A 101 18.92 -14.11 -12.15
CA ALA A 101 18.65 -15.54 -12.14
C ALA A 101 17.23 -15.83 -11.67
N GLU A 102 16.77 -15.15 -10.62
CA GLU A 102 15.40 -15.28 -10.13
C GLU A 102 14.39 -14.75 -11.15
N ASN A 103 14.64 -13.59 -11.78
CA ASN A 103 13.81 -13.09 -12.87
C ASN A 103 13.69 -14.09 -14.02
N LYS A 104 14.81 -14.71 -14.40
CA LYS A 104 14.83 -15.74 -15.45
C LYS A 104 14.03 -16.98 -15.04
N ARG A 105 14.14 -17.40 -13.79
CA ARG A 105 13.38 -18.54 -13.23
C ARG A 105 11.87 -18.24 -13.24
N LEU A 106 11.48 -17.07 -12.73
CA LEU A 106 10.08 -16.63 -12.68
C LEU A 106 9.47 -16.53 -14.09
N ARG A 107 10.23 -16.00 -15.06
CA ARG A 107 9.78 -15.95 -16.47
C ARG A 107 9.53 -17.34 -17.05
N LYS A 108 10.42 -18.30 -16.81
CA LYS A 108 10.25 -19.69 -17.26
C LYS A 108 9.04 -20.35 -16.60
N ALA A 109 8.84 -20.14 -15.30
CA ALA A 109 7.68 -20.67 -14.59
C ALA A 109 6.37 -20.09 -15.14
N LEU A 110 6.35 -18.79 -15.42
CA LEU A 110 5.20 -18.12 -16.04
C LEU A 110 4.88 -18.68 -17.43
N GLU A 111 5.91 -18.91 -18.26
CA GLU A 111 5.75 -19.49 -19.59
C GLU A 111 5.19 -20.92 -19.54
N LEU A 112 5.72 -21.75 -18.62
CA LEU A 112 5.25 -23.11 -18.43
C LEU A 112 3.78 -23.15 -17.96
N GLU A 113 3.40 -22.28 -17.04
CA GLU A 113 2.03 -22.23 -16.53
C GLU A 113 1.04 -21.72 -17.60
N LYS A 114 1.46 -20.78 -18.46
CA LYS A 114 0.67 -20.36 -19.62
C LYS A 114 0.45 -21.52 -20.58
N LEU A 115 1.52 -22.25 -20.93
CA LEU A 115 1.42 -23.43 -21.79
C LEU A 115 0.50 -24.49 -21.19
N ARG A 116 0.61 -24.72 -19.88
CA ARG A 116 -0.26 -25.64 -19.16
C ARG A 116 -1.72 -25.22 -19.22
N SER A 117 -2.00 -23.93 -19.04
CA SER A 117 -3.35 -23.36 -19.13
C SER A 117 -3.92 -23.51 -20.54
N GLU A 118 -3.13 -23.23 -21.58
CA GLU A 118 -3.52 -23.40 -22.99
C GLU A 118 -3.81 -24.87 -23.34
N ALA A 119 -3.00 -25.80 -22.85
CA ALA A 119 -3.21 -27.23 -23.04
C ALA A 119 -4.53 -27.69 -22.40
N TYR A 120 -4.83 -27.24 -21.17
CA TYR A 120 -6.11 -27.54 -20.53
C TYR A 120 -7.30 -26.94 -21.28
N SER A 121 -7.19 -25.69 -21.75
CA SER A 121 -8.22 -25.06 -22.59
C SER A 121 -8.52 -25.92 -23.82
N THR A 122 -7.47 -26.38 -24.51
CA THR A 122 -7.61 -27.23 -25.69
C THR A 122 -8.28 -28.57 -25.36
N MET A 123 -7.96 -29.18 -24.21
CA MET A 123 -8.61 -30.43 -23.78
C MET A 123 -10.09 -30.23 -23.46
N ILE A 124 -10.46 -29.06 -22.90
CA ILE A 124 -11.86 -28.68 -22.68
C ILE A 124 -12.57 -28.55 -24.03
N ASP A 125 -12.01 -27.82 -24.99
CA ASP A 125 -12.61 -27.63 -26.33
C ASP A 125 -12.82 -28.96 -27.06
N LEU A 126 -11.88 -29.91 -26.93
CA LEU A 126 -12.00 -31.24 -27.51
C LEU A 126 -13.09 -32.07 -26.84
N ALA A 127 -13.31 -31.91 -25.54
CA ALA A 127 -14.36 -32.59 -24.79
C ALA A 127 -15.76 -31.97 -25.01
N GLU A 128 -15.82 -30.66 -25.26
CA GLU A 128 -17.07 -29.94 -25.57
C GLU A 128 -17.56 -30.17 -27.00
N LYS A 129 -16.70 -30.63 -27.91
CA LYS A 129 -17.14 -31.15 -29.21
C LYS A 129 -17.98 -32.41 -28.94
N PRO A 130 -19.31 -32.39 -29.16
CA PRO A 130 -20.12 -33.57 -28.93
C PRO A 130 -19.57 -34.67 -29.85
N SER A 131 -19.15 -35.78 -29.25
CA SER A 131 -18.83 -36.99 -29.98
C SER A 131 -20.10 -37.42 -30.71
N THR A 132 -20.23 -37.00 -31.95
CA THR A 132 -21.19 -37.57 -32.90
C THR A 132 -20.68 -38.96 -33.32
N SER A 133 -20.28 -39.81 -32.38
CA SER A 133 -20.37 -41.25 -32.58
C SER A 133 -21.84 -41.58 -32.50
N ARG A 134 -22.48 -41.44 -33.66
CA ARG A 134 -23.66 -42.16 -34.08
C ARG A 134 -23.49 -43.62 -33.67
N CYS A 135 -23.86 -43.95 -32.44
CA CYS A 135 -24.16 -45.30 -32.01
C CYS A 135 -25.29 -45.75 -32.94
N GLU A 136 -24.95 -46.55 -33.95
CA GLU A 136 -25.93 -47.18 -34.82
C GLU A 136 -26.95 -47.91 -33.96
N LYS A 137 -28.18 -47.39 -33.95
CA LYS A 137 -29.35 -48.16 -33.56
C LYS A 137 -29.46 -49.30 -34.56
N LYS A 138 -29.22 -50.54 -34.13
CA LYS A 138 -29.64 -51.73 -34.90
C LYS A 138 -31.16 -51.76 -34.95
N THR A 139 -31.75 -51.07 -35.92
CA THR A 139 -33.17 -51.17 -36.22
C THR A 139 -33.43 -52.47 -36.98
N GLY A 140 -34.01 -53.43 -36.26
CA GLY A 140 -34.99 -54.39 -36.77
C GLY A 140 -34.47 -55.61 -37.55
N THR A 141 -34.91 -56.80 -37.16
CA THR A 141 -35.86 -57.62 -37.94
C THR A 141 -36.10 -58.95 -37.21
N LYS A 142 -37.36 -59.22 -36.82
CA LYS A 142 -38.06 -60.52 -36.94
C LYS A 142 -39.45 -60.43 -36.30
N GLN A 143 -40.48 -60.21 -37.12
CA GLN A 143 -41.53 -61.18 -37.46
C GLN A 143 -42.46 -60.57 -38.49
#